data_AF-A0A2E0L3M9-F1
#
_entry.id   AF-A0A2E0L3M9-F1
#
_cell.length_a   1.000
_cell.length_b   1.000
_cell.length_c   1.000
_cell.angle_alpha   90.00
_cell.angle_beta   90.00
_cell.angle_gamma   90.00
#
_symmetry.space_group_name_H-M   'P 1'
#
loop_
_entity.id
_entity.type
_entity.pdbx_description
1 polymer ?
#
loop_
_entity_poly.entity_id
_entity_poly.type
_entity_poly.pdbx_seq_one_letter_code
_entity_poly.pdbx_strand_id
1 'polypeptide(L)'
;MVNPFGLIRSTDGGETIQTLAFAGESDFHLMAAGYESHAVYVINPAQNSRLPVGLHYTLDDSQTWEQSQASGISGSPIQLAAHPTESGVVAVAAEGGLFLSNDYGDTFTRVGDDAPVTAVTFDPGGERLLFGYQGLFSYDLAGGQIDTFQIPAVTGDDAVGYIAVNPVSDQIAFATFSKDIYLSEDEGQSWAAIAEQGVGGG
;
A
#
# COMPACT_ATOMS: atom_id res chain seq x y z
N MET A 1 -20.54 -20.77 5.23
CA MET A 1 -19.44 -19.78 5.16
C MET A 1 -19.95 -18.65 4.28
N VAL A 2 -19.95 -17.42 4.78
CA VAL A 2 -20.44 -16.24 4.04
C VAL A 2 -19.31 -15.76 3.13
N ASN A 3 -19.62 -15.43 1.88
CA ASN A 3 -18.67 -14.98 0.85
C ASN A 3 -19.26 -13.75 0.16
N PRO A 4 -18.53 -12.63 0.01
CA PRO A 4 -17.18 -12.34 0.53
C PRO A 4 -17.11 -12.22 2.05
N PHE A 5 -15.91 -12.27 2.63
CA PHE A 5 -15.72 -12.15 4.08
C PHE A 5 -15.92 -10.72 4.62
N GLY A 6 -15.90 -9.71 3.74
CA GLY A 6 -15.93 -8.31 4.15
C GLY A 6 -14.63 -7.90 4.85
N LEU A 7 -14.74 -6.97 5.80
CA LEU A 7 -13.63 -6.55 6.64
C LEU A 7 -13.54 -7.44 7.88
N ILE A 8 -12.37 -8.06 8.05
CA ILE A 8 -12.06 -8.93 9.18
C ILE A 8 -10.78 -8.43 9.89
N ARG A 9 -10.64 -8.73 11.17
CA ARG A 9 -9.48 -8.37 11.99
C ARG A 9 -9.04 -9.55 12.83
N SER A 10 -7.73 -9.66 13.02
CA SER A 10 -7.11 -10.48 14.06
C SER A 10 -6.19 -9.58 14.90
N THR A 11 -6.06 -9.91 16.18
CA THR A 11 -5.14 -9.24 17.12
C THR A 11 -4.15 -10.21 17.76
N ASP A 12 -4.15 -11.46 17.30
CA ASP A 12 -3.42 -12.60 17.85
C ASP A 12 -2.68 -13.38 16.76
N GLY A 13 -2.19 -12.68 15.74
CA GLY A 13 -1.40 -13.29 14.67
C GLY A 13 -2.19 -14.24 13.77
N GLY A 14 -3.51 -14.10 13.71
CA GLY A 14 -4.42 -14.90 12.89
C GLY A 14 -4.96 -16.15 13.60
N GLU A 15 -4.69 -16.35 14.89
CA GLU A 15 -5.27 -17.47 15.67
C GLU A 15 -6.80 -17.34 15.76
N THR A 16 -7.29 -16.12 15.96
CA THR A 16 -8.71 -15.79 15.90
C THR A 16 -8.98 -14.67 14.89
N ILE A 17 -10.12 -14.81 14.21
CA ILE A 17 -10.59 -13.86 13.19
C ILE A 17 -11.96 -13.36 13.62
N GLN A 18 -12.07 -12.04 13.78
CA GLN A 18 -13.30 -11.32 14.05
C GLN A 18 -13.79 -10.62 12.78
N THR A 19 -15.05 -10.85 12.39
CA THR A 19 -15.71 -10.04 11.36
C THR A 19 -16.07 -8.67 11.93
N LEU A 20 -15.63 -7.61 11.25
CA LEU A 20 -15.95 -6.24 11.62
C LEU A 20 -17.12 -5.68 10.80
N ALA A 21 -17.11 -5.83 9.48
CA ALA A 21 -18.16 -5.28 8.61
C ALA A 21 -18.27 -6.02 7.25
N PHE A 22 -19.40 -5.81 6.55
CA PHE A 22 -19.61 -6.16 5.12
C PHE A 22 -19.48 -7.64 4.74
N ALA A 23 -19.61 -8.56 5.70
CA ALA A 23 -19.64 -9.98 5.38
C ALA A 23 -20.82 -10.31 4.47
N GLY A 24 -20.51 -10.87 3.30
CA GLY A 24 -21.48 -11.22 2.25
C GLY A 24 -21.82 -10.06 1.32
N GLU A 25 -21.22 -8.88 1.52
CA GLU A 25 -21.57 -7.67 0.78
C GLU A 25 -20.45 -7.16 -0.12
N SER A 26 -19.22 -7.08 0.38
CA SER A 26 -18.09 -6.48 -0.36
C SER A 26 -16.82 -7.33 -0.27
N ASP A 27 -16.16 -7.45 -1.41
CA ASP A 27 -14.78 -7.92 -1.54
C ASP A 27 -13.90 -6.71 -1.86
N PHE A 28 -13.08 -6.28 -0.90
CA PHE A 28 -12.24 -5.09 -1.05
C PHE A 28 -10.88 -5.51 -1.61
N HIS A 29 -10.65 -5.26 -2.90
CA HIS A 29 -9.36 -5.52 -3.54
C HIS A 29 -8.29 -4.47 -3.22
N LEU A 30 -8.71 -3.28 -2.81
CA LEU A 30 -7.82 -2.17 -2.46
C LEU A 30 -8.14 -1.71 -1.05
N MET A 31 -7.23 -2.01 -0.13
CA MET A 31 -7.33 -1.63 1.26
C MET A 31 -5.96 -1.34 1.85
N ALA A 32 -5.91 -0.44 2.83
CA ALA A 32 -4.73 -0.17 3.64
C ALA A 32 -5.14 0.08 5.10
N ALA A 33 -4.24 -0.25 6.03
CA ALA A 33 -4.42 0.01 7.45
C ALA A 33 -3.17 0.67 8.02
N GLY A 34 -3.35 1.76 8.77
CA GLY A 34 -2.28 2.38 9.53
C GLY A 34 -1.99 1.58 10.81
N TYR A 35 -0.72 1.25 11.03
CA TYR A 35 -0.31 0.36 12.12
C TYR A 35 -0.64 0.91 13.52
N GLU A 36 -0.38 2.18 13.78
CA GLU A 36 -0.65 2.83 15.07
C GLU A 36 -1.90 3.70 15.05
N SER A 37 -2.20 4.32 13.92
CA SER A 37 -3.35 5.20 13.73
C SER A 37 -4.67 4.44 13.70
N HIS A 38 -4.63 3.13 13.43
CA HIS A 38 -5.81 2.27 13.21
C HIS A 38 -6.73 2.74 12.09
N ALA A 39 -6.29 3.72 11.28
CA ALA A 39 -7.04 4.19 10.13
C ALA A 39 -7.11 3.07 9.10
N VAL A 40 -8.32 2.76 8.61
CA VAL A 40 -8.51 1.78 7.53
C VAL A 40 -9.11 2.52 6.33
N TYR A 41 -8.44 2.41 5.19
CA TYR A 41 -8.88 2.93 3.91
C TYR A 41 -9.30 1.78 3.00
N VAL A 42 -10.41 1.95 2.28
CA VAL A 42 -10.87 0.99 1.27
C VAL A 42 -11.38 1.71 0.03
N ILE A 43 -11.14 1.15 -1.15
CA ILE A 43 -11.89 1.52 -2.35
C ILE A 43 -12.99 0.49 -2.56
N ASN A 44 -14.23 0.95 -2.41
CA ASN A 44 -15.41 0.11 -2.59
C ASN A 44 -15.80 0.06 -4.07
N PRO A 45 -15.75 -1.11 -4.73
CA PRO A 45 -16.01 -1.22 -6.18
C PRO A 45 -17.50 -1.17 -6.52
N ALA A 46 -18.38 -1.50 -5.57
CA ALA A 46 -19.83 -1.55 -5.77
C ALA A 46 -20.54 -1.13 -4.48
N GLN A 47 -21.66 -0.40 -4.59
CA GLN A 47 -22.42 0.04 -3.43
C GLN A 47 -22.87 -1.16 -2.55
N ASN A 48 -22.69 -1.04 -1.24
CA ASN A 48 -23.16 -1.99 -0.23
C ASN A 48 -24.12 -1.31 0.77
N SER A 49 -24.45 -1.96 1.88
CA SER A 49 -25.40 -1.44 2.88
C SER A 49 -25.00 -0.10 3.52
N ARG A 50 -23.71 0.23 3.60
CA ARG A 50 -23.21 1.44 4.27
C ARG A 50 -22.31 2.32 3.39
N LEU A 51 -21.71 1.77 2.33
CA LEU A 51 -20.73 2.44 1.49
C LEU A 51 -21.23 2.57 0.04
N PRO A 52 -21.27 3.78 -0.54
CA PRO A 52 -21.33 3.93 -1.99
C PRO A 52 -20.03 3.46 -2.68
N VAL A 53 -19.98 3.57 -4.00
CA VAL A 53 -18.74 3.33 -4.77
C VAL A 53 -17.75 4.46 -4.48
N GLY A 54 -16.47 4.12 -4.25
CA GLY A 54 -15.40 5.11 -4.07
C GLY A 54 -14.48 4.82 -2.89
N LEU A 55 -13.59 5.77 -2.61
CA LEU A 55 -12.67 5.72 -1.47
C LEU A 55 -13.43 6.06 -0.18
N HIS A 56 -13.22 5.26 0.84
CA HIS A 56 -13.78 5.45 2.17
C HIS A 56 -12.73 5.18 3.23
N TYR A 57 -12.91 5.77 4.40
CA TYR A 57 -12.07 5.50 5.55
C TYR A 57 -12.88 5.35 6.84
N THR A 58 -12.25 4.71 7.83
CA THR A 58 -12.75 4.58 9.20
C THR A 58 -11.59 4.74 10.17
N LEU A 59 -11.87 5.33 11.34
CA LEU A 59 -10.92 5.58 12.42
C LEU A 59 -11.33 4.89 13.74
N ASP A 60 -12.41 4.10 13.72
CA ASP A 60 -13.07 3.59 14.92
C ASP A 60 -13.46 2.12 14.81
N ASP A 61 -12.56 1.31 14.24
CA ASP A 61 -12.75 -0.13 14.01
C ASP A 61 -14.01 -0.44 13.17
N SER A 62 -14.25 0.35 12.12
CA SER A 62 -15.39 0.23 11.18
C SER A 62 -16.78 0.51 11.75
N GLN A 63 -16.85 1.11 12.94
CA GLN A 63 -18.12 1.54 13.55
C GLN A 63 -18.76 2.67 12.74
N THR A 64 -17.97 3.59 12.23
CA THR A 64 -18.38 4.64 11.29
C THR A 64 -17.48 4.68 10.05
N TRP A 65 -18.01 5.20 8.96
CA TRP A 65 -17.30 5.34 7.69
C TRP A 65 -17.57 6.70 7.11
N GLU A 66 -16.53 7.28 6.53
CA GLU A 66 -16.57 8.54 5.80
C GLU A 66 -16.14 8.30 4.36
N GLN A 67 -16.79 9.00 3.43
CA GLN A 67 -16.46 8.92 2.01
C GLN A 67 -15.46 10.03 1.68
N SER A 68 -14.36 9.67 1.02
CA SER A 68 -13.38 10.61 0.52
C SER A 68 -13.67 10.97 -0.95
N GLN A 69 -13.39 12.20 -1.33
CA GLN A 69 -13.64 12.68 -2.70
C GLN A 69 -12.69 12.08 -3.73
N ALA A 70 -11.50 11.62 -3.32
CA ALA A 70 -10.46 11.03 -4.18
C ALA A 70 -10.10 11.89 -5.41
N SER A 71 -10.16 13.21 -5.25
CA SER A 71 -9.91 14.15 -6.33
C SER A 71 -8.41 14.29 -6.61
N GLY A 72 -8.02 14.38 -7.88
CA GLY A 72 -6.61 14.55 -8.28
C GLY A 72 -5.88 13.26 -8.65
N ILE A 73 -6.46 12.08 -8.39
CA ILE A 73 -5.92 10.80 -8.87
C ILE A 73 -6.16 10.70 -10.38
N SER A 74 -5.12 10.34 -11.14
CA SER A 74 -5.22 9.99 -12.56
C SER A 74 -4.82 8.53 -12.79
N GLY A 75 -5.55 7.83 -13.65
CA GLY A 75 -5.33 6.40 -13.89
C GLY A 75 -5.99 5.52 -12.83
N SER A 76 -6.02 4.21 -13.09
CA SER A 76 -6.65 3.25 -12.18
C SER A 76 -5.78 3.05 -10.93
N PRO A 77 -6.34 3.13 -9.70
CA PRO A 77 -5.63 2.78 -8.48
C PRO A 77 -5.22 1.31 -8.47
N ILE A 78 -4.01 1.02 -7.99
CA ILE A 78 -3.39 -0.31 -7.93
C ILE A 78 -3.10 -0.72 -6.49
N GLN A 79 -2.65 0.20 -5.64
CA GLN A 79 -2.40 -0.06 -4.22
C GLN A 79 -2.64 1.20 -3.38
N LEU A 80 -3.05 0.98 -2.13
CA LEU A 80 -3.13 2.01 -1.09
C LEU A 80 -2.06 1.77 -0.03
N ALA A 81 -1.52 2.85 0.53
CA ALA A 81 -0.74 2.81 1.76
C ALA A 81 -1.28 3.86 2.73
N ALA A 82 -1.58 3.47 3.96
CA ALA A 82 -2.03 4.37 5.01
C ALA A 82 -0.84 4.68 5.92
N HIS A 83 -0.69 5.94 6.30
CA HIS A 83 0.43 6.35 7.15
C HIS A 83 0.31 5.69 8.54
N PRO A 84 1.44 5.23 9.13
CA PRO A 84 1.42 4.45 10.36
C PRO A 84 0.81 5.21 11.54
N THR A 85 1.12 6.51 11.71
CA THR A 85 0.69 7.33 12.86
C THR A 85 -0.28 8.46 12.51
N GLU A 86 -0.12 9.13 11.37
CA GLU A 86 -0.98 10.22 10.91
C GLU A 86 -2.20 9.72 10.11
N SER A 87 -3.35 9.60 10.75
CA SER A 87 -4.56 9.03 10.14
C SER A 87 -5.08 9.74 8.89
N GLY A 88 -4.72 11.01 8.66
CA GLY A 88 -5.15 11.78 7.49
C GLY A 88 -4.25 11.60 6.26
N VAL A 89 -3.13 10.91 6.41
CA VAL A 89 -2.12 10.76 5.35
C VAL A 89 -2.26 9.39 4.69
N VAL A 90 -2.49 9.39 3.38
CA VAL A 90 -2.70 8.18 2.58
C VAL A 90 -2.09 8.35 1.20
N ALA A 91 -1.41 7.32 0.72
CA ALA A 91 -0.81 7.27 -0.61
C ALA A 91 -1.56 6.27 -1.51
N VAL A 92 -1.59 6.57 -2.80
CA VAL A 92 -2.17 5.75 -3.86
C VAL A 92 -1.11 5.52 -4.93
N ALA A 93 -0.78 4.25 -5.17
CA ALA A 93 -0.10 3.82 -6.39
C ALA A 93 -1.16 3.62 -7.48
N ALA A 94 -0.96 4.20 -8.65
CA ALA A 94 -1.89 4.11 -9.77
C ALA A 94 -1.15 4.01 -11.12
N GLU A 95 -1.89 3.68 -12.17
CA GLU A 95 -1.39 3.70 -13.56
C GLU A 95 -0.83 5.08 -13.96
N GLY A 96 -1.39 6.15 -13.41
CA GLY A 96 -0.86 7.49 -13.62
C GLY A 96 0.37 7.80 -12.78
N GLY A 97 0.60 7.12 -11.66
CA GLY A 97 1.76 7.29 -10.80
C GLY A 97 1.45 7.33 -9.32
N LEU A 98 2.35 7.92 -8.53
CA LEU A 98 2.20 8.04 -7.08
C LEU A 98 1.40 9.31 -6.73
N PHE A 99 0.42 9.16 -5.84
CA PHE A 99 -0.37 10.25 -5.31
C PHE A 99 -0.39 10.22 -3.78
N LEU A 100 -0.28 11.39 -3.15
CA LEU A 100 -0.30 11.56 -1.70
C LEU A 100 -1.42 12.53 -1.31
N SER A 101 -2.22 12.13 -0.31
CA SER A 101 -3.20 12.97 0.36
C SER A 101 -2.77 13.18 1.81
N ASN A 102 -3.06 14.38 2.32
CA ASN A 102 -2.90 14.74 3.74
C ASN A 102 -4.25 15.17 4.37
N ASP A 103 -5.36 14.85 3.70
CA ASP A 103 -6.72 15.26 4.05
C ASP A 103 -7.70 14.10 3.92
N TYR A 104 -7.30 12.93 4.44
CA TYR A 104 -8.11 11.72 4.49
C TYR A 104 -8.58 11.21 3.11
N GLY A 105 -7.80 11.50 2.06
CA GLY A 105 -8.09 11.08 0.69
C GLY A 105 -9.08 11.97 -0.04
N ASP A 106 -9.39 13.17 0.45
CA ASP A 106 -10.27 14.10 -0.28
C ASP A 106 -9.56 14.68 -1.50
N THR A 107 -8.32 15.13 -1.32
CA THR A 107 -7.48 15.66 -2.39
C THR A 107 -6.14 14.94 -2.44
N PHE A 108 -5.70 14.64 -3.66
CA PHE A 108 -4.45 13.95 -3.94
C PHE A 108 -3.55 14.81 -4.80
N THR A 109 -2.29 14.90 -4.40
CA THR A 109 -1.23 15.54 -5.19
C THR A 109 -0.29 14.47 -5.72
N ARG A 110 0.07 14.57 -7.00
CA ARG A 110 1.06 13.68 -7.61
C ARG A 110 2.44 13.91 -6.97
N VAL A 111 3.14 12.82 -6.68
CA VAL A 111 4.54 12.81 -6.24
C VAL A 111 5.40 12.22 -7.35
N GLY A 112 6.48 12.93 -7.72
CA GLY A 112 7.38 12.48 -8.78
C GLY A 112 6.80 12.61 -10.19
N ASP A 113 7.26 11.72 -11.07
CA ASP A 113 6.95 11.76 -12.50
C ASP A 113 5.56 11.18 -12.83
N ASP A 114 5.08 11.49 -14.03
CA ASP A 114 3.86 10.89 -14.62
C ASP A 114 4.19 9.51 -15.22
N ALA A 115 4.47 8.56 -14.34
CA ALA A 115 4.85 7.18 -14.70
C ALA A 115 4.12 6.19 -13.78
N PRO A 116 3.74 4.99 -14.28
CA PRO A 116 3.03 4.00 -13.48
C PRO A 116 3.77 3.64 -12.19
N VAL A 117 3.01 3.47 -11.12
CA VAL A 117 3.48 2.94 -9.83
C VAL A 117 2.56 1.79 -9.44
N THR A 118 3.13 0.65 -9.15
CA THR A 118 2.39 -0.59 -8.82
C THR A 118 2.52 -0.97 -7.36
N ALA A 119 3.60 -0.53 -6.70
CA ALA A 119 3.82 -0.78 -5.28
C ALA A 119 4.11 0.54 -4.53
N VAL A 120 3.53 0.68 -3.34
CA VAL A 120 3.77 1.78 -2.41
C VAL A 120 3.62 1.30 -0.96
N THR A 121 4.52 1.74 -0.08
CA THR A 121 4.41 1.54 1.36
C THR A 121 5.04 2.72 2.11
N PHE A 122 4.51 3.05 3.28
CA PHE A 122 5.24 3.89 4.22
C PHE A 122 6.35 3.06 4.87
N ASP A 123 7.45 3.72 5.21
CA ASP A 123 8.37 3.16 6.18
C ASP A 123 7.73 3.11 7.57
N PRO A 124 8.26 2.30 8.50
CA PRO A 124 7.64 2.08 9.81
C PRO A 124 7.47 3.36 10.64
N GLY A 125 8.35 4.34 10.46
CA GLY A 125 8.26 5.66 11.11
C GLY A 125 7.26 6.61 10.46
N GLY A 126 6.89 6.37 9.19
CA GLY A 126 6.04 7.25 8.40
C GLY A 126 6.77 8.44 7.77
N GLU A 127 8.10 8.54 7.95
CA GLU A 127 8.88 9.66 7.45
C GLU A 127 9.11 9.56 5.93
N ARG A 128 9.06 8.34 5.38
CA ARG A 128 9.28 8.08 3.96
C ARG A 128 8.20 7.19 3.36
N LEU A 129 7.96 7.39 2.07
CA LEU A 129 7.31 6.42 1.20
C LEU A 129 8.37 5.66 0.40
N LEU A 130 8.24 4.35 0.29
CA LEU A 130 8.92 3.55 -0.72
C LEU A 130 7.91 3.19 -1.80
N PHE A 131 8.29 3.32 -3.06
CA PHE A 131 7.40 3.06 -4.19
C PHE A 131 8.14 2.55 -5.41
N GLY A 132 7.44 1.84 -6.30
CA GLY A 132 8.10 1.27 -7.47
C GLY A 132 7.17 0.74 -8.56
N TYR A 133 7.80 0.53 -9.72
CA TYR A 133 7.28 -0.18 -10.90
C TYR A 133 8.44 -0.99 -11.49
N GLN A 134 9.20 -0.46 -12.44
CA GLN A 134 10.45 -1.08 -12.92
C GLN A 134 11.70 -0.55 -12.23
N GLY A 135 11.56 0.55 -11.49
CA GLY A 135 12.54 1.05 -10.53
C GLY A 135 11.95 1.03 -9.13
N LEU A 136 12.81 1.23 -8.13
CA LEU A 136 12.43 1.41 -6.73
C LEU A 136 12.98 2.75 -6.24
N PHE A 137 12.12 3.50 -5.55
CA PHE A 137 12.39 4.86 -5.12
C PHE A 137 11.95 5.06 -3.67
N SER A 138 12.49 6.08 -3.02
CA SER A 138 11.92 6.61 -1.78
C SER A 138 11.57 8.08 -1.94
N TYR A 139 10.58 8.53 -1.18
CA TYR A 139 10.14 9.92 -1.09
C TYR A 139 10.12 10.34 0.38
N ASP A 140 10.86 11.40 0.71
CA ASP A 140 10.85 12.06 2.02
C ASP A 140 9.62 12.97 2.15
N LEU A 141 8.76 12.69 3.14
CA LEU A 141 7.54 13.47 3.37
C LEU A 141 7.81 14.90 3.85
N ALA A 142 8.95 15.14 4.52
CA ALA A 142 9.27 16.46 5.07
C ALA A 142 9.91 17.38 4.04
N GLY A 143 10.92 16.88 3.32
CA GLY A 143 11.69 17.64 2.35
C GLY A 143 11.19 17.52 0.90
N GLY A 144 10.37 16.52 0.61
CA GLY A 144 9.90 16.23 -0.74
C GLY A 144 10.97 15.66 -1.68
N GLN A 145 12.10 15.22 -1.13
CA GLN A 145 13.20 14.64 -1.90
C GLN A 145 12.82 13.23 -2.38
N ILE A 146 13.18 12.91 -3.63
CA ILE A 146 13.05 11.56 -4.18
C ILE A 146 14.45 10.98 -4.38
N ASP A 147 14.69 9.80 -3.82
CA ASP A 147 15.93 9.05 -3.98
C ASP A 147 15.66 7.73 -4.72
N THR A 148 16.66 7.27 -5.48
CA THR A 148 16.58 6.04 -6.29
C THR A 148 17.43 4.93 -5.68
N PHE A 149 16.86 3.73 -5.56
CA PHE A 149 17.61 2.53 -5.22
C PHE A 149 18.22 1.87 -6.45
N GLN A 150 19.42 1.33 -6.31
CA GLN A 150 20.05 0.52 -7.35
C GLN A 150 19.60 -0.93 -7.21
N ILE A 151 18.50 -1.29 -7.86
CA ILE A 151 17.93 -2.64 -7.84
C ILE A 151 18.37 -3.47 -9.05
N PRO A 152 18.34 -4.82 -8.95
CA PRO A 152 18.39 -5.69 -10.11
C PRO A 152 17.34 -5.30 -11.16
N ALA A 153 17.66 -5.48 -12.44
CA ALA A 153 16.82 -5.00 -13.53
C ALA A 153 15.47 -5.72 -13.57
N VAL A 154 14.39 -4.96 -13.42
CA VAL A 154 13.01 -5.41 -13.65
C VAL A 154 12.62 -4.97 -15.06
N THR A 155 12.34 -5.92 -15.95
CA THR A 155 12.23 -5.66 -17.41
C THR A 155 11.02 -6.31 -18.05
N GLY A 156 10.71 -5.91 -19.29
CA GLY A 156 9.58 -6.44 -20.04
C GLY A 156 8.24 -6.03 -19.42
N ASP A 157 7.36 -7.01 -19.23
CA ASP A 157 6.05 -6.83 -18.61
C ASP A 157 6.08 -7.05 -17.08
N ASP A 158 7.27 -7.20 -16.47
CA ASP A 158 7.43 -7.35 -15.03
C ASP A 158 7.46 -6.00 -14.30
N ALA A 159 7.07 -6.02 -13.03
CA ALA A 159 7.04 -4.86 -12.15
C ALA A 159 7.14 -5.26 -10.68
N VAL A 160 7.66 -4.35 -9.85
CA VAL A 160 7.60 -4.42 -8.38
C VAL A 160 6.13 -4.41 -7.97
N GLY A 161 5.65 -5.52 -7.41
CA GLY A 161 4.28 -5.68 -6.94
C GLY A 161 4.12 -5.46 -5.44
N TYR A 162 5.18 -5.69 -4.67
CA TYR A 162 5.15 -5.56 -3.20
C TYR A 162 6.49 -5.07 -2.67
N ILE A 163 6.43 -4.25 -1.62
CA ILE A 163 7.59 -3.74 -0.87
C ILE A 163 7.30 -3.97 0.62
N ALA A 164 8.31 -4.41 1.36
CA ALA A 164 8.25 -4.57 2.81
C ALA A 164 9.49 -3.93 3.44
N VAL A 165 9.29 -3.20 4.54
CA VAL A 165 10.35 -2.57 5.31
C VAL A 165 10.31 -3.12 6.73
N ASN A 166 11.45 -3.52 7.26
CA ASN A 166 11.54 -4.07 8.60
C ASN A 166 11.48 -2.93 9.66
N PRO A 167 10.59 -2.98 10.67
CA PRO A 167 10.47 -1.95 11.70
C PRO A 167 11.62 -1.89 12.71
N VAL A 168 12.48 -2.91 12.77
CA VAL A 168 13.52 -3.03 13.79
C VAL A 168 14.93 -3.22 13.22
N SER A 169 15.08 -3.27 11.90
CA SER A 169 16.37 -3.39 11.23
C SER A 169 16.34 -2.71 9.86
N ASP A 170 17.52 -2.59 9.26
CA ASP A 170 17.76 -1.95 7.98
C ASP A 170 17.32 -2.79 6.76
N GLN A 171 16.47 -3.80 6.99
CA GLN A 171 16.07 -4.75 5.97
C GLN A 171 14.92 -4.21 5.15
N ILE A 172 15.06 -4.30 3.83
CA ILE A 172 14.01 -3.99 2.86
C ILE A 172 13.90 -5.18 1.93
N ALA A 173 12.68 -5.63 1.65
CA ALA A 173 12.41 -6.62 0.63
C ALA A 173 11.45 -6.08 -0.42
N PHE A 174 11.61 -6.50 -1.66
CA PHE A 174 10.58 -6.31 -2.67
C PHE A 174 10.36 -7.58 -3.47
N ALA A 175 9.14 -7.74 -3.99
CA ALA A 175 8.76 -8.83 -4.85
C ALA A 175 8.19 -8.31 -6.17
N THR A 176 8.46 -9.00 -7.26
CA THR A 176 7.92 -8.67 -8.59
C THR A 176 6.67 -9.49 -8.93
N PHE A 177 5.93 -9.10 -9.97
CA PHE A 177 4.80 -9.89 -10.48
C PHE A 177 5.25 -11.24 -11.04
N SER A 178 6.48 -11.34 -11.52
CA SER A 178 7.11 -12.61 -11.92
C SER A 178 7.52 -13.49 -10.74
N LYS A 179 7.31 -13.03 -9.49
CA LYS A 179 7.60 -13.74 -8.23
C LYS A 179 9.10 -13.86 -7.92
N ASP A 180 9.91 -12.96 -8.46
CA ASP A 180 11.26 -12.76 -7.93
C ASP A 180 11.16 -12.01 -6.61
N ILE A 181 11.99 -12.37 -5.64
CA ILE A 181 12.06 -11.72 -4.32
C ILE A 181 13.50 -11.32 -4.07
N TYR A 182 13.69 -10.05 -3.75
CA TYR A 182 14.98 -9.47 -3.43
C TYR A 182 14.98 -8.94 -2.01
N LEU A 183 16.07 -9.16 -1.30
CA LEU A 183 16.30 -8.69 0.06
C LEU A 183 17.55 -7.81 0.08
N SER A 184 17.42 -6.66 0.70
CA SER A 184 18.53 -5.83 1.16
C SER A 184 18.64 -5.95 2.68
N GLU A 185 19.86 -6.02 3.18
CA GLU A 185 20.17 -5.97 4.63
C GLU A 185 20.78 -4.63 5.05
N ASP A 186 20.88 -3.67 4.12
CA ASP A 186 21.66 -2.44 4.23
C ASP A 186 20.91 -1.21 3.68
N GLU A 187 19.62 -1.09 4.03
CA GLU A 187 18.74 0.02 3.63
C GLU A 187 18.66 0.25 2.11
N GLY A 188 18.74 -0.82 1.33
CA GLY A 188 18.62 -0.78 -0.14
C GLY A 188 19.92 -0.40 -0.86
N GLN A 189 21.07 -0.38 -0.18
CA GLN A 189 22.37 -0.15 -0.81
C GLN A 189 22.80 -1.34 -1.68
N SER A 190 22.49 -2.57 -1.27
CA SER A 190 22.72 -3.79 -2.03
C SER A 190 21.55 -4.77 -1.91
N TRP A 191 21.43 -5.67 -2.89
CA TRP A 191 20.28 -6.57 -3.01
C TRP A 191 20.73 -7.99 -3.35
N ALA A 192 20.19 -8.96 -2.64
CA ALA A 192 20.33 -10.38 -2.92
C ALA A 192 18.99 -10.96 -3.38
N ALA A 193 19.00 -11.73 -4.47
CA ALA A 193 17.85 -12.54 -4.86
C ALA A 193 17.71 -13.71 -3.86
N ILE A 194 16.55 -13.80 -3.22
CA ILE A 194 16.22 -14.90 -2.29
C ILE A 194 15.18 -15.86 -2.87
N ALA A 195 14.49 -15.45 -3.93
CA ALA A 195 13.69 -16.32 -4.78
C ALA A 195 13.68 -15.81 -6.22
N GLU A 196 13.65 -16.74 -7.19
CA GLU A 196 13.48 -16.44 -8.61
C GLU A 196 12.28 -17.23 -9.13
N GLN A 197 11.34 -16.56 -9.78
CA GLN A 197 10.10 -17.13 -10.31
C GLN A 197 9.30 -17.96 -9.28
N GLY A 198 9.35 -17.55 -8.01
CA GLY A 198 8.71 -18.23 -6.89
C GLY A 198 9.45 -19.47 -6.38
N VAL A 199 10.69 -19.71 -6.81
CA VAL A 199 11.57 -20.77 -6.31
C VAL A 199 12.64 -20.17 -5.41
N GLY A 200 12.63 -20.55 -4.13
CA GLY A 200 13.61 -20.04 -3.15
C GLY A 200 15.04 -20.52 -3.41
N GLY A 201 16.01 -19.64 -3.19
CA GLY A 201 17.43 -19.98 -3.17
C GLY A 201 17.76 -20.88 -1.97
N GLY A 202 18.50 -21.97 -2.21
CA GLY A 202 18.95 -22.92 -1.18
C GLY A 202 20.36 -22.63 -0.66
#